data_AF-A0A356TG85-F1
#
_entry.id   AF-A0A356TG85-F1
#
_cell.length_a   1.000
_cell.length_b   1.000
_cell.length_c   1.000
_cell.angle_alpha   90.00
_cell.angle_beta   90.00
_cell.angle_gamma   90.00
#
_symmetry.space_group_name_H-M   'P 1'
#
loop_
_entity.id
_entity.type
_entity.pdbx_description
1 polymer ?
#
loop_
_entity_poly.entity_id
_entity_poly.type
_entity_poly.pdbx_seq_one_letter_code
_entity_poly.pdbx_strand_id
1 'polypeptide(L)'
;MTTRRIALAILALGLSACASTLASDDASRPTGSFDGGPAPAVIEVCGDGIDDDADGRIDEACACEPGTEQPCWPGGVESRGAGACADGVQACEGEGTEFGLWRECVAATLPAEEQCDGADHDCDGAVD
;
A
#
# COMPACT_ATOMS: atom_id res chain seq x y z
N MET A 1 -51.96 6.39 -46.57
CA MET A 1 -51.70 6.07 -45.16
C MET A 1 -50.37 5.34 -45.11
N THR A 2 -49.28 6.08 -44.93
CA THR A 2 -47.92 5.52 -44.96
C THR A 2 -47.26 5.88 -43.63
N THR A 3 -47.18 4.89 -42.75
CA THR A 3 -46.66 5.03 -41.39
C THR A 3 -45.16 5.28 -41.44
N ARG A 4 -44.73 6.53 -41.19
CA ARG A 4 -43.32 6.87 -40.99
C ARG A 4 -42.89 6.40 -39.60
N ARG A 5 -42.26 5.23 -39.55
CA ARG A 5 -41.49 4.78 -38.38
C ARG A 5 -40.14 5.51 -38.41
N ILE A 6 -40.03 6.58 -37.64
CA ILE A 6 -38.73 7.22 -37.38
C ILE A 6 -38.14 6.45 -36.19
N ALA A 7 -37.25 5.51 -36.49
CA ALA A 7 -36.39 4.89 -35.49
C ALA A 7 -35.34 5.93 -35.10
N LEU A 8 -35.53 6.56 -33.94
CA LEU A 8 -34.53 7.47 -33.37
C LEU A 8 -33.44 6.61 -32.72
N ALA A 9 -32.21 6.79 -33.21
CA ALA A 9 -31.03 6.09 -32.78
C ALA A 9 -30.78 6.33 -31.28
N ILE A 10 -30.71 5.25 -30.51
CA ILE A 10 -30.22 5.24 -29.14
C ILE A 10 -28.72 5.52 -29.23
N LEU A 11 -28.28 6.71 -28.85
CA LEU A 11 -26.87 7.01 -28.60
C LEU A 11 -26.44 6.15 -27.40
N ALA A 12 -25.80 5.02 -27.69
CA ALA A 12 -25.03 4.28 -26.70
C ALA A 12 -23.73 5.06 -26.44
N LEU A 13 -23.77 5.98 -25.46
CA LEU A 13 -22.58 6.46 -24.80
C LEU A 13 -22.10 5.32 -23.88
N GLY A 14 -21.22 4.49 -24.42
CA GLY A 14 -20.39 3.59 -23.63
C GLY A 14 -19.20 4.33 -23.01
N LEU A 15 -18.56 3.66 -22.06
CA LEU A 15 -17.48 4.07 -21.13
C LEU A 15 -18.03 4.76 -19.86
N SER A 16 -17.74 4.31 -18.64
CA SER A 16 -16.86 3.26 -18.14
C SER A 16 -17.46 2.77 -16.81
N ALA A 17 -17.40 1.47 -16.57
CA ALA A 17 -18.18 0.81 -15.53
C ALA A 17 -17.58 1.01 -14.13
N CYS A 18 -18.11 1.97 -13.36
CA CYS A 18 -18.14 1.89 -11.90
C CYS A 18 -19.38 1.07 -11.47
N ALA A 19 -19.52 -0.15 -12.00
CA ALA A 19 -20.62 -1.05 -11.66
C ALA A 19 -20.04 -2.35 -11.11
N SER A 20 -19.76 -2.35 -9.80
CA SER A 20 -19.42 -3.53 -9.02
C SER A 20 -20.65 -4.44 -8.92
N THR A 21 -20.88 -5.27 -9.94
CA THR A 21 -21.77 -6.43 -9.81
C THR A 21 -21.16 -7.63 -10.52
N LEU A 22 -20.33 -8.40 -9.82
CA LEU A 22 -20.19 -9.84 -10.01
C LEU A 22 -19.89 -10.45 -8.63
N ALA A 23 -20.95 -10.83 -7.90
CA ALA A 23 -20.82 -11.97 -7.03
C ALA A 23 -20.54 -13.17 -7.94
N SER A 24 -19.35 -13.74 -7.82
CA SER A 24 -19.02 -15.05 -8.37
C SER A 24 -18.10 -15.75 -7.38
N ASP A 25 -18.74 -16.38 -6.41
CA ASP A 25 -18.26 -17.58 -5.77
C ASP A 25 -17.92 -18.63 -6.85
N ASP A 26 -16.64 -18.76 -7.19
CA ASP A 26 -16.10 -20.05 -7.58
C ASP A 26 -14.70 -20.20 -6.96
N ALA A 27 -14.65 -21.15 -6.02
CA ALA A 27 -13.48 -21.56 -5.30
C ALA A 27 -12.48 -22.21 -6.26
N SER A 28 -11.63 -21.37 -6.87
CA SER A 28 -10.36 -21.80 -7.47
C SER A 28 -9.32 -20.72 -7.24
N ARG A 29 -9.19 -20.28 -5.98
CA ARG A 29 -7.89 -19.82 -5.49
C ARG A 29 -6.97 -21.04 -5.57
N PRO A 30 -5.90 -21.08 -6.38
CA PRO A 30 -4.69 -21.59 -5.79
C PRO A 30 -4.50 -20.70 -4.56
N THR A 31 -4.63 -21.26 -3.36
CA THR A 31 -4.01 -20.66 -2.19
C THR A 31 -2.51 -20.71 -2.47
N GLY A 32 -2.05 -19.81 -3.34
CA GLY A 32 -0.66 -19.45 -3.46
C GLY A 32 -0.30 -18.87 -2.12
N SER A 33 0.31 -19.73 -1.31
CA SER A 33 1.47 -19.43 -0.50
C SER A 33 1.51 -18.00 0.05
N PHE A 34 0.93 -17.83 1.22
CA PHE A 34 1.66 -17.18 2.30
C PHE A 34 2.06 -18.31 3.24
N ASP A 35 2.90 -19.23 2.75
CA ASP A 35 3.81 -19.84 3.70
C ASP A 35 4.66 -18.67 4.17
N GLY A 36 4.22 -18.03 5.27
CA GLY A 36 5.07 -17.21 6.13
C GLY A 36 6.13 -18.10 6.75
N GLY A 37 6.87 -18.82 5.90
CA GLY A 37 8.19 -19.29 6.22
C GLY A 37 9.01 -18.03 6.43
N PRO A 38 9.85 -17.99 7.47
CA PRO A 38 10.67 -16.82 7.74
C PRO A 38 11.37 -16.46 6.43
N ALA A 39 11.13 -15.24 5.95
CA ALA A 39 11.98 -14.66 4.94
C ALA A 39 13.42 -14.92 5.41
N PRO A 40 14.35 -15.29 4.51
CA PRO A 40 15.74 -15.33 4.92
C PRO A 40 16.02 -13.95 5.51
N ALA A 41 16.36 -13.87 6.81
CA ALA A 41 16.61 -12.62 7.51
C ALA A 41 17.66 -11.84 6.71
N VAL A 42 17.19 -11.01 5.77
CA VAL A 42 18.01 -10.02 5.14
C VAL A 42 18.19 -9.01 6.25
N ILE A 43 19.45 -8.77 6.57
CA ILE A 43 19.77 -7.87 7.67
C ILE A 43 19.34 -6.49 7.20
N GLU A 44 18.52 -5.83 8.01
CA GLU A 44 18.13 -4.43 7.80
C GLU A 44 19.32 -3.54 7.49
N VAL A 45 19.15 -2.69 6.49
CA VAL A 45 20.09 -1.62 6.17
C VAL A 45 19.79 -0.44 7.10
N CYS A 46 20.43 -0.46 8.27
CA CYS A 46 20.20 0.57 9.29
C CYS A 46 20.25 2.02 8.76
N GLY A 47 19.16 2.75 8.97
CA GLY A 47 19.00 4.18 8.73
C GLY A 47 18.46 4.54 7.35
N ASP A 48 17.88 3.60 6.61
CA ASP A 48 17.19 3.88 5.35
C ASP A 48 15.66 4.03 5.51
N GLY A 49 15.13 3.64 6.66
CA GLY A 49 13.71 3.75 7.02
C GLY A 49 12.82 2.82 6.21
N ILE A 50 13.35 1.69 5.74
CA ILE A 50 12.65 0.68 4.93
C ILE A 50 12.62 -0.64 5.70
N ASP A 51 11.55 -1.41 5.51
CA ASP A 51 11.44 -2.81 5.92
C ASP A 51 12.10 -3.68 4.84
N ASP A 52 13.40 -3.99 4.98
CA ASP A 52 14.17 -4.70 3.95
C ASP A 52 13.78 -6.18 3.87
N ASP A 53 13.36 -6.76 4.99
CA ASP A 53 13.00 -8.17 5.10
C ASP A 53 11.50 -8.47 5.01
N ALA A 54 10.68 -7.42 4.90
CA ALA A 54 9.23 -7.43 4.84
C ALA A 54 8.58 -8.16 6.03
N ASP A 55 9.18 -8.12 7.22
CA ASP A 55 8.64 -8.73 8.45
C ASP A 55 7.64 -7.83 9.20
N GLY A 56 7.45 -6.60 8.72
CA GLY A 56 6.57 -5.59 9.31
C GLY A 56 7.25 -4.71 10.37
N ARG A 57 8.56 -4.84 10.53
CA ARG A 57 9.41 -3.97 11.35
C ARG A 57 10.36 -3.23 10.43
N ILE A 58 10.86 -2.11 10.91
CA ILE A 58 11.71 -1.22 10.12
C ILE A 58 12.92 -0.93 10.97
N ASP A 59 14.10 -1.08 10.37
CA ASP A 59 15.38 -0.91 11.02
C ASP A 59 15.49 -1.73 12.33
N GLU A 60 14.89 -2.92 12.40
CA GLU A 60 15.04 -3.76 13.59
C GLU A 60 16.47 -4.32 13.71
N ALA A 61 16.86 -4.65 14.94
CA ALA A 61 18.24 -4.95 15.31
C ALA A 61 19.26 -3.81 15.00
N CYS A 62 18.81 -2.63 14.58
CA CYS A 62 19.61 -1.42 14.50
C CYS A 62 19.57 -0.64 15.83
N ALA A 63 20.75 -0.20 16.26
CA ALA A 63 20.89 0.69 17.39
C ALA A 63 20.55 2.13 16.98
N CYS A 64 19.79 2.83 17.81
CA CYS A 64 19.50 4.25 17.63
C CYS A 64 19.78 5.06 18.90
N GLU A 65 19.82 6.39 18.78
CA GLU A 65 20.00 7.27 19.93
C GLU A 65 18.63 7.58 20.57
N PRO A 66 18.40 7.23 21.86
CA PRO A 66 17.10 7.47 22.50
C PRO A 66 16.63 8.92 22.38
N GLY A 67 15.39 9.10 21.92
CA GLY A 67 14.79 10.43 21.69
C GLY A 67 15.00 11.00 20.30
N THR A 68 15.66 10.27 19.38
CA THR A 68 15.65 10.61 17.96
C THR A 68 14.41 10.07 17.25
N GLU A 69 14.14 10.61 16.07
CA GLU A 69 13.06 10.19 15.17
C GLU A 69 13.63 10.03 13.76
N GLN A 70 13.05 9.13 12.97
CA GLN A 70 13.37 9.01 11.55
C GLN A 70 12.11 8.70 10.73
N PRO A 71 12.11 9.05 9.42
CA PRO A 71 11.05 8.58 8.52
C PRO A 71 11.05 7.05 8.46
N CYS A 72 9.87 6.48 8.18
CA CYS A 72 9.71 5.04 8.05
C CYS A 72 8.65 4.71 7.01
N TRP A 73 8.85 3.62 6.28
CA TRP A 73 7.96 3.15 5.25
C TRP A 73 7.71 1.63 5.38
N PRO A 74 6.53 1.22 5.89
CA PRO A 74 6.19 -0.21 6.06
C PRO A 74 5.57 -0.83 4.80
N GLY A 75 5.44 -0.08 3.72
CA GLY A 75 4.92 -0.57 2.43
C GLY A 75 6.05 -1.08 1.53
N GLY A 76 5.68 -1.62 0.36
CA GLY A 76 6.66 -1.92 -0.68
C GLY A 76 7.38 -0.66 -1.15
N VAL A 77 8.71 -0.74 -1.34
CA VAL A 77 9.54 0.41 -1.74
C VAL A 77 9.09 1.09 -3.04
N GLU A 78 8.45 0.33 -3.93
CA GLU A 78 7.93 0.82 -5.20
C GLU A 78 6.77 1.81 -5.03
N SER A 79 6.00 1.71 -3.93
CA SER A 79 4.86 2.58 -3.63
C SER A 79 5.23 3.76 -2.73
N ARG A 80 6.50 3.84 -2.28
CA ARG A 80 6.96 4.88 -1.35
C ARG A 80 6.88 6.25 -2.01
N GLY A 81 6.05 7.13 -1.44
CA GLY A 81 5.86 8.49 -1.92
C GLY A 81 5.16 8.60 -3.28
N ALA A 82 4.53 7.52 -3.77
CA ALA A 82 3.68 7.54 -4.94
C ALA A 82 2.27 8.03 -4.57
N GLY A 83 1.65 8.85 -5.41
CA GLY A 83 0.27 9.28 -5.20
C GLY A 83 -0.01 9.89 -3.83
N ALA A 84 -0.99 9.32 -3.13
CA ALA A 84 -1.39 9.67 -1.78
C ALA A 84 -0.52 9.02 -0.69
N CYS A 85 0.35 8.07 -1.04
CA CYS A 85 1.22 7.38 -0.09
C CYS A 85 2.29 8.29 0.48
N ALA A 86 2.54 8.14 1.78
CA ALA A 86 3.47 9.00 2.51
C ALA A 86 4.16 8.25 3.65
N ASP A 87 5.44 8.55 3.84
CA ASP A 87 6.24 8.05 4.97
C ASP A 87 5.58 8.38 6.31
N GLY A 88 5.69 7.43 7.23
CA GLY A 88 5.43 7.65 8.63
C GLY A 88 6.67 8.15 9.37
N VAL A 89 6.58 8.14 10.69
CA VAL A 89 7.71 8.42 11.60
C VAL A 89 7.83 7.29 12.61
N GLN A 90 9.06 6.90 12.89
CA GLN A 90 9.40 5.99 13.99
C GLN A 90 10.27 6.73 15.00
N ALA A 91 9.98 6.51 16.28
CA ALA A 91 10.74 7.08 17.38
C ALA A 91 11.76 6.06 17.89
N CYS A 92 12.91 6.54 18.35
CA CYS A 92 13.89 5.73 19.05
C CYS A 92 13.65 5.79 20.57
N GLU A 93 13.35 4.66 21.19
CA GLU A 93 13.15 4.58 22.64
C GLU A 93 14.28 3.82 23.33
N GLY A 94 14.81 4.40 24.41
CA GLY A 94 15.86 3.79 25.23
C GLY A 94 15.28 3.06 26.45
N GLU A 95 14.83 1.82 26.28
CA GLU A 95 14.33 0.99 27.40
C GLU A 95 15.48 0.30 28.16
N GLY A 96 16.38 1.08 28.75
CA GLY A 96 17.40 0.58 29.69
C GLY A 96 18.60 -0.13 29.05
N THR A 97 18.78 0.00 27.74
CA THR A 97 19.95 -0.44 26.97
C THR A 97 20.89 0.73 26.67
N GLU A 98 22.17 0.45 26.39
CA GLU A 98 23.16 1.48 26.00
C GLU A 98 22.75 2.24 24.73
N PHE A 99 22.01 1.57 23.85
CA PHE A 99 21.41 2.10 22.64
C PHE A 99 19.91 1.94 22.68
N GLY A 100 19.15 2.85 22.08
CA GLY A 100 17.71 2.70 21.91
C GLY A 100 17.34 1.73 20.80
N LEU A 101 16.05 1.42 20.73
CA LEU A 101 15.44 0.62 19.68
C LEU A 101 14.37 1.43 18.97
N TRP A 102 14.28 1.26 17.66
CA TRP A 102 13.20 1.83 16.87
C TRP A 102 11.86 1.20 17.24
N ARG A 103 10.83 2.04 17.23
CA ARG A 103 9.45 1.66 17.53
C ARG A 103 8.64 1.48 16.27
N GLU A 104 7.35 1.19 16.44
CA GLU A 104 6.43 1.07 15.31
C GLU A 104 6.43 2.35 14.46
N CYS A 105 6.30 2.16 13.15
CA CYS A 105 6.12 3.25 12.22
C CYS A 105 4.69 3.78 12.34
N VAL A 106 4.55 5.05 12.72
CA VAL A 106 3.24 5.69 12.87
C VAL A 106 2.99 6.69 11.76
N ALA A 107 1.71 6.89 11.44
CA ALA A 107 1.23 7.88 10.47
C ALA A 107 1.66 7.68 9.00
N ALA A 108 2.23 6.51 8.65
CA ALA A 108 2.42 6.14 7.25
C ALA A 108 1.07 6.00 6.55
N THR A 109 0.96 6.52 5.33
CA THR A 109 -0.20 6.31 4.46
C THR A 109 0.15 5.23 3.46
N LEU A 110 -0.43 4.04 3.66
CA LEU A 110 -0.22 2.86 2.84
C LEU A 110 -1.16 2.84 1.62
N PRO A 111 -0.80 2.08 0.57
CA PRO A 111 -1.70 1.80 -0.54
C PRO A 111 -3.09 1.36 -0.09
N ALA A 112 -4.11 1.95 -0.68
CA ALA A 112 -5.53 1.69 -0.44
C ALA A 112 -6.28 1.49 -1.76
N GLU A 113 -7.55 1.12 -1.72
CA GLU A 113 -8.37 1.06 -2.94
C GLU A 113 -8.62 2.47 -3.50
N GLU A 114 -8.54 2.59 -4.81
CA GLU A 114 -8.91 3.76 -5.60
C GLU A 114 -10.34 4.29 -5.30
N GLN A 115 -10.48 5.62 -5.19
CA GLN A 115 -11.71 6.28 -4.71
C GLN A 115 -12.39 7.16 -5.77
N CYS A 116 -11.94 7.14 -7.02
CA CYS A 116 -12.44 7.93 -8.14
C CYS A 116 -12.49 9.45 -7.84
N ASP A 117 -11.54 9.95 -7.07
CA ASP A 117 -11.46 11.37 -6.67
C ASP A 117 -10.34 12.13 -7.40
N GLY A 118 -9.68 11.47 -8.36
CA GLY A 118 -8.56 12.03 -9.10
C GLY A 118 -7.27 12.07 -8.30
N ALA A 119 -7.14 11.19 -7.30
CA ALA A 119 -5.89 10.85 -6.64
C ALA A 119 -5.50 9.39 -6.97
N ASP A 120 -4.26 9.04 -6.65
CA ASP A 120 -3.67 7.70 -6.75
C ASP A 120 -3.57 7.16 -5.31
N HIS A 121 -4.57 6.39 -4.88
CA HIS A 121 -4.67 5.86 -3.51
C HIS A 121 -4.00 4.49 -3.37
N ASP A 122 -3.92 3.70 -4.45
CA ASP A 122 -3.23 2.42 -4.50
C ASP A 122 -1.72 2.56 -4.77
N CYS A 123 -1.27 3.78 -5.04
CA CYS A 123 0.11 4.19 -5.15
C CYS A 123 0.85 3.37 -6.22
N ASP A 124 0.16 3.07 -7.32
CA ASP A 124 0.68 2.36 -8.49
C ASP A 124 1.25 3.32 -9.56
N GLY A 125 1.09 4.63 -9.34
CA GLY A 125 1.56 5.70 -10.23
C GLY A 125 0.54 6.14 -11.28
N ALA A 126 -0.65 5.55 -11.31
CA ALA A 126 -1.78 6.01 -12.10
C ALA A 126 -2.81 6.72 -11.21
N VAL A 127 -3.42 7.76 -11.75
CA VAL A 127 -4.55 8.43 -11.11
C VAL A 127 -5.83 7.86 -11.71
N ASP A 128 -6.82 7.56 -10.86
CA ASP A 128 -8.23 7.29 -11.17
C ASP A 128 -8.85 8.06 -12.36
#